data_AF-A0A3C1WAC4-F1
#
_entry.id   AF-A0A3C1WAC4-F1
#
_cell.length_a   1.000
_cell.length_b   1.000
_cell.length_c   1.000
_cell.angle_alpha   90.00
_cell.angle_beta   90.00
_cell.angle_gamma   90.00
#
_symmetry.space_group_name_H-M   'P 1'
#
loop_
_entity.id
_entity.type
_entity.pdbx_description
1 polymer ?
#
loop_
_entity_poly.entity_id
_entity_poly.type
_entity_poly.pdbx_seq_one_letter_code
_entity_poly.pdbx_strand_id
1 'polypeptide(L)'
;MQIAIADPGNHTWNLQVSHDLLFWYEFETIKVHNGRFAKNLHVLENTPRSFYRLNFDPVLQAGESRVSQALALPSTPDNYALPSLPAHFLTPRVIAQDNTPADNPVTDRAATLGRVLFYDKRLSANNTISCASCHQQEHGFSDPRQFSIGFRGEETDRNSMGLTNAKYYERGHFFWDERSQTLEEQVLEPI
;
A
#
# COMPACT_ATOMS: atom_id res chain seq x y z
N MET A 1 29.85 -9.68 -0.76
CA MET A 1 28.95 -10.77 -0.31
C MET A 1 27.52 -10.34 -0.62
N GLN A 2 26.62 -11.23 -1.06
CA GLN A 2 25.21 -10.90 -1.29
C GLN A 2 24.36 -11.53 -0.19
N ILE A 3 23.45 -10.76 0.39
CA ILE A 3 22.42 -11.25 1.31
C ILE A 3 21.09 -11.21 0.58
N ALA A 4 20.34 -12.31 0.62
CA ALA A 4 18.98 -12.39 0.08
C ALA A 4 18.04 -13.05 1.09
N ILE A 5 16.81 -12.54 1.16
CA ILE A 5 15.74 -13.04 2.04
C ILE A 5 14.48 -13.23 1.21
N ALA A 6 13.78 -14.33 1.43
CA ALA A 6 12.38 -14.48 1.06
C ALA A 6 11.54 -14.41 2.34
N ASP A 7 10.75 -13.34 2.47
CA ASP A 7 9.93 -13.07 3.65
C ASP A 7 8.51 -12.65 3.24
N PRO A 8 7.57 -13.60 3.15
CA PRO A 8 6.22 -13.34 2.67
C PRO A 8 5.42 -12.37 3.57
N GLY A 9 5.84 -12.19 4.83
CA GLY A 9 5.18 -11.27 5.76
C GLY A 9 5.64 -9.82 5.65
N ASN A 10 6.61 -9.52 4.77
CA ASN A 10 7.17 -8.17 4.60
C ASN A 10 7.64 -7.56 5.94
N HIS A 11 8.35 -8.35 6.72
CA HIS A 11 8.81 -7.95 8.04
C HIS A 11 10.05 -7.04 7.95
N THR A 12 10.25 -6.29 9.02
CA THR A 12 11.51 -5.61 9.35
C THR A 12 12.49 -6.59 10.01
N TRP A 13 13.73 -6.62 9.55
CA TRP A 13 14.81 -7.48 10.02
C TRP A 13 15.99 -6.63 10.47
N ASN A 14 16.70 -7.08 11.51
CA ASN A 14 17.97 -6.51 11.91
C ASN A 14 19.12 -7.27 11.24
N LEU A 15 19.83 -6.58 10.35
CA LEU A 15 21.15 -7.03 9.92
C LEU A 15 22.12 -6.78 11.08
N GLN A 16 22.70 -7.86 11.58
CA GLN A 16 23.69 -7.84 12.64
C GLN A 16 25.03 -8.31 12.11
N VAL A 17 26.10 -7.75 12.69
CA VAL A 17 27.49 -8.09 12.38
C VAL A 17 28.20 -8.63 13.62
N SER A 18 29.08 -9.59 13.42
CA SER A 18 29.95 -10.14 14.46
C SER A 18 31.36 -10.33 13.92
N HIS A 19 32.38 -10.17 14.78
CA HIS A 19 33.78 -10.43 14.44
C HIS A 19 34.30 -11.76 15.01
N ASP A 20 33.54 -12.38 15.93
CA ASP A 20 33.96 -13.55 16.70
C ASP A 20 32.87 -14.63 16.85
N LEU A 21 31.69 -14.41 16.24
CA LEU A 21 30.48 -15.23 16.35
C LEU A 21 29.84 -15.28 17.76
N LEU A 22 30.45 -14.64 18.76
CA LEU A 22 29.98 -14.62 20.14
C LEU A 22 29.16 -13.35 20.41
N PHE A 23 29.65 -12.20 19.96
CA PHE A 23 28.99 -10.91 20.14
C PHE A 23 28.46 -10.37 18.82
N TRP A 24 27.21 -9.93 18.84
CA TRP A 24 26.50 -9.43 17.67
C TRP A 24 26.07 -7.99 17.90
N TYR A 25 26.38 -7.13 16.93
CA TYR A 25 26.04 -5.72 16.94
C TYR A 25 25.03 -5.44 15.84
N GLU A 26 24.08 -4.55 16.10
CA GLU A 26 23.18 -4.05 15.07
C GLU A 26 23.98 -3.23 14.06
N PHE A 27 23.83 -3.59 12.78
CA PHE A 27 24.50 -2.94 11.67
C PHE A 27 23.52 -2.09 10.87
N GLU A 28 22.35 -2.66 10.54
CA GLU A 28 21.33 -1.99 9.73
C GLU A 28 19.96 -2.64 9.94
N THR A 29 18.90 -1.83 9.83
CA THR A 29 17.53 -2.31 9.78
C THR A 29 17.08 -2.47 8.33
N ILE A 30 16.57 -3.65 7.96
CA ILE A 30 16.15 -4.01 6.61
C ILE A 30 14.66 -4.28 6.59
N LYS A 31 13.90 -3.51 5.82
CA LYS A 31 12.49 -3.83 5.52
C LYS A 31 12.42 -4.68 4.26
N VAL A 32 11.80 -5.86 4.35
CA VAL A 32 11.49 -6.66 3.17
C VAL A 32 10.18 -6.19 2.57
N HIS A 33 10.18 -5.93 1.26
CA HIS A 33 9.00 -5.55 0.49
C HIS A 33 8.71 -6.63 -0.58
N ASN A 34 7.43 -6.89 -0.86
CA ASN A 34 6.99 -7.85 -1.89
C ASN A 34 7.59 -9.26 -1.72
N GLY A 35 7.78 -9.70 -0.48
CA GLY A 35 8.20 -11.06 -0.20
C GLY A 35 9.69 -11.33 -0.40
N ARG A 36 10.49 -10.38 -0.92
CA ARG A 36 11.90 -10.61 -1.24
C ARG A 36 12.78 -9.38 -1.05
N PHE A 37 14.00 -9.60 -0.58
CA PHE A 37 15.04 -8.58 -0.49
C PHE A 37 16.38 -9.15 -0.94
N ALA A 38 17.19 -8.35 -1.62
CA ALA A 38 18.58 -8.68 -1.94
C ALA A 38 19.48 -7.44 -1.90
N LYS A 39 20.61 -7.53 -1.21
CA LYS A 39 21.61 -6.44 -1.11
C LYS A 39 23.02 -6.98 -1.19
N ASN A 40 23.88 -6.23 -1.89
CA ASN A 40 25.31 -6.47 -1.90
C ASN A 40 25.95 -5.74 -0.71
N LEU A 41 26.66 -6.49 0.11
CA LEU A 41 27.51 -5.96 1.16
C LEU A 41 28.94 -5.82 0.61
N HIS A 42 29.44 -4.59 0.67
CA HIS A 42 30.83 -4.27 0.40
C HIS A 42 31.65 -4.54 1.66
N VAL A 43 32.62 -5.43 1.56
CA VAL A 43 33.60 -5.64 2.63
C VAL A 43 34.62 -4.51 2.52
N LEU A 44 34.80 -3.74 3.59
CA LEU A 44 35.83 -2.71 3.63
C LEU A 44 37.21 -3.39 3.68
N GLU A 45 38.10 -3.03 2.77
CA GLU A 45 39.47 -3.56 2.76
C GLU A 45 40.16 -3.28 4.12
N ASN A 46 40.89 -4.26 4.65
CA ASN A 46 41.58 -4.23 5.95
C ASN A 46 40.69 -4.29 7.22
N THR A 47 39.46 -4.79 7.13
CA THR A 47 38.66 -5.11 8.32
C THR A 47 38.80 -6.58 8.76
N PRO A 48 38.68 -6.91 10.07
CA PRO A 48 38.64 -8.28 10.54
C PRO A 48 37.53 -9.08 9.83
N ARG A 49 37.64 -10.42 9.79
CA ARG A 49 36.58 -11.27 9.24
C ARG A 49 35.26 -10.96 9.94
N SER A 50 34.31 -10.37 9.21
CA SER A 50 32.97 -10.06 9.69
C SER A 50 31.99 -11.14 9.24
N PHE A 51 31.17 -11.60 10.17
CA PHE A 51 30.02 -12.47 9.94
C PHE A 51 28.75 -11.63 9.98
N TYR A 52 27.82 -11.90 9.07
CA TYR A 52 26.55 -11.20 9.00
C TYR A 52 25.41 -12.17 9.23
N ARG A 53 24.39 -11.74 9.98
CA ARG A 53 23.13 -12.48 10.13
C ARG A 53 21.95 -11.53 10.07
N LEU A 54 20.80 -12.10 9.74
CA LEU A 54 19.52 -11.40 9.82
C LEU A 54 18.76 -11.95 11.00
N ASN A 55 18.37 -11.05 11.90
CA ASN A 55 17.57 -11.38 13.08
C ASN A 55 16.19 -10.76 12.93
N PHE A 56 15.14 -11.57 13.02
CA PHE A 56 13.78 -11.05 13.08
C PHE A 56 13.55 -10.41 14.46
N ASP A 57 13.14 -9.14 14.48
CA ASP A 57 12.77 -8.43 15.70
C ASP A 57 11.29 -8.00 15.61
N PRO A 58 10.41 -8.57 16.45
CA PRO A 58 9.00 -8.21 16.45
C PRO A 58 8.73 -6.78 16.96
N VAL A 59 9.62 -6.19 17.76
CA VAL A 59 9.46 -4.83 18.30
C VAL A 59 9.68 -3.77 17.21
N LEU A 60 10.59 -4.03 16.28
CA LEU A 60 10.84 -3.15 15.14
C LEU A 60 9.70 -3.08 14.11
N GLN A 61 8.72 -3.99 14.18
CA GLN A 61 7.51 -3.86 13.36
C GLN A 61 6.63 -2.70 13.83
N ALA A 62 6.67 -2.37 15.13
CA ALA A 62 5.77 -1.40 15.75
C ALA A 62 6.37 0.02 15.85
N GLY A 63 7.67 0.18 15.58
CA GLY A 63 8.45 1.31 16.11
C GLY A 63 8.92 2.38 15.13
N GLU A 64 8.69 2.28 13.82
CA GLU A 64 9.14 3.32 12.90
C GLU A 64 7.95 3.94 12.17
N SER A 65 7.71 5.23 12.42
CA SER A 65 7.09 6.14 11.47
C SER A 65 8.09 7.28 11.30
N ARG A 66 9.01 7.11 10.35
CA ARG A 66 10.04 8.09 9.98
C ARG A 66 9.85 8.48 8.52
N VAL A 67 10.38 9.64 8.11
CA VAL A 67 10.33 10.16 6.72
C VAL A 67 10.87 9.17 5.67
N SER A 68 11.68 8.17 6.08
CA SER A 68 12.11 7.04 5.24
C SER A 68 10.99 6.06 4.86
N GLN A 69 9.84 6.14 5.52
CA GLN A 69 8.59 5.51 5.12
C GLN A 69 7.72 6.44 4.27
N ALA A 70 8.26 7.55 3.75
CA ALA A 70 7.55 8.34 2.75
C ALA A 70 7.05 7.39 1.65
N LEU A 71 5.78 7.57 1.28
CA LEU A 71 5.09 6.83 0.23
C LEU A 71 6.07 6.60 -0.93
N ALA A 72 6.46 5.35 -1.19
CA ALA A 72 7.43 5.03 -2.23
C ALA A 72 6.76 5.23 -3.60
N LEU A 73 6.84 6.46 -4.11
CA LEU A 73 6.32 6.79 -5.43
C LEU A 73 7.29 6.26 -6.49
N PRO A 74 6.81 5.61 -7.56
CA PRO A 74 7.66 5.28 -8.69
C PRO A 74 8.22 6.58 -9.30
N SER A 75 9.48 6.53 -9.76
CA SER A 75 10.13 7.66 -10.44
C SER A 75 9.42 8.05 -11.75
N THR A 76 8.73 7.09 -12.36
CA THR A 76 7.89 7.29 -13.54
C THR A 76 6.46 6.85 -13.19
N PRO A 77 5.49 7.78 -13.15
CA PRO A 77 4.08 7.46 -13.01
C PRO A 77 3.57 6.56 -14.14
N ASP A 78 2.60 5.69 -13.84
CA ASP A 78 1.84 5.01 -14.89
C ASP A 78 0.89 5.99 -15.60
N ASN A 79 0.41 5.61 -16.78
CA ASN A 79 -0.58 6.39 -17.54
C ASN A 79 -1.97 6.25 -16.92
N TYR A 80 -2.32 7.15 -15.99
CA TYR A 80 -3.63 7.24 -15.36
C TYR A 80 -4.49 8.36 -15.95
N ALA A 81 -3.88 9.43 -16.44
CA ALA A 81 -4.59 10.59 -16.98
C ALA A 81 -5.29 10.27 -18.30
N LEU A 82 -4.65 9.46 -19.16
CA LEU A 82 -5.15 9.13 -20.50
C LEU A 82 -4.96 7.64 -20.82
N PRO A 83 -5.56 6.72 -20.05
CA PRO A 83 -5.39 5.29 -20.25
C PRO A 83 -5.95 4.88 -21.61
N SER A 84 -5.32 3.89 -22.24
CA SER A 84 -5.89 3.25 -23.44
C SER A 84 -7.06 2.36 -23.02
N LEU A 85 -8.28 2.82 -23.26
CA LEU A 85 -9.49 2.10 -22.88
C LEU A 85 -10.04 1.27 -24.05
N PRO A 86 -10.64 0.09 -23.79
CA PRO A 86 -11.39 -0.64 -24.80
C PRO A 86 -12.54 0.19 -25.40
N ALA A 87 -12.89 -0.08 -26.67
CA ALA A 87 -13.88 0.69 -27.42
C ALA A 87 -15.26 0.83 -26.73
N HIS A 88 -15.67 -0.15 -25.91
CA HIS A 88 -16.95 -0.09 -25.20
C HIS A 88 -16.98 0.99 -24.10
N PHE A 89 -15.84 1.41 -23.55
CA PHE A 89 -15.74 2.55 -22.64
C PHE A 89 -15.79 3.90 -23.36
N LEU A 90 -15.59 3.92 -24.69
CA LEU A 90 -15.57 5.15 -25.50
C LEU A 90 -16.95 5.48 -26.09
N THR A 91 -18.01 4.81 -25.64
CA THR A 91 -19.37 5.10 -26.11
C THR A 91 -19.90 6.38 -25.46
N PRO A 92 -20.77 7.15 -26.15
CA PRO A 92 -21.34 8.37 -25.58
C PRO A 92 -22.04 8.16 -24.24
N ARG A 93 -22.67 6.99 -24.06
CA ARG A 93 -23.34 6.63 -22.80
C ARG A 93 -22.37 6.54 -21.63
N VAL A 94 -21.25 5.84 -21.79
CA VAL A 94 -20.26 5.65 -20.71
C VAL A 94 -19.51 6.95 -20.44
N ILE A 95 -19.16 7.71 -21.48
CA ILE A 95 -18.52 9.02 -21.33
C ILE A 95 -19.43 9.98 -20.54
N ALA A 96 -20.74 9.96 -20.79
CA ALA A 96 -21.70 10.79 -20.05
C ALA A 96 -21.88 10.39 -18.57
N GLN A 97 -21.39 9.21 -18.17
CA GLN A 97 -21.41 8.72 -16.79
C GLN A 97 -20.11 9.04 -16.03
N ASP A 98 -19.10 9.62 -16.70
CA ASP A 98 -17.86 10.05 -16.05
C ASP A 98 -18.16 11.10 -14.99
N ASN A 99 -17.94 10.74 -13.72
CA ASN A 99 -18.18 11.60 -12.56
C ASN A 99 -16.93 12.30 -12.03
N THR A 100 -15.84 12.34 -12.80
CA THR A 100 -14.60 13.04 -12.40
C THR A 100 -14.87 14.52 -12.17
N PRO A 101 -14.61 15.07 -10.96
CA PRO A 101 -14.83 16.49 -10.70
C PRO A 101 -13.92 17.39 -11.54
N ALA A 102 -14.46 18.51 -12.01
CA ALA A 102 -13.72 19.45 -12.86
C ALA A 102 -12.57 20.14 -12.11
N ASP A 103 -12.69 20.30 -10.79
CA ASP A 103 -11.69 20.86 -9.89
C ASP A 103 -10.67 19.83 -9.38
N ASN A 104 -10.90 18.54 -9.63
CA ASN A 104 -9.99 17.44 -9.32
C ASN A 104 -9.75 16.51 -10.53
N PRO A 105 -9.18 17.03 -11.63
CA PRO A 105 -8.90 16.20 -12.80
C PRO A 105 -7.83 15.15 -12.51
N VAL A 106 -7.98 13.96 -13.09
CA VAL A 106 -7.00 12.88 -12.96
C VAL A 106 -5.68 13.30 -13.62
N THR A 107 -4.59 13.25 -12.86
CA THR A 107 -3.22 13.37 -13.38
C THR A 107 -2.41 12.14 -13.01
N ASP A 108 -1.41 11.77 -13.83
CA ASP A 108 -0.58 10.59 -13.57
C ASP A 108 0.07 10.63 -12.19
N ARG A 109 0.56 11.81 -11.78
CA ARG A 109 1.20 12.02 -10.48
C ARG A 109 0.21 11.93 -9.32
N ALA A 110 -0.95 12.58 -9.42
CA ALA A 110 -1.95 12.54 -8.36
C ALA A 110 -2.54 11.14 -8.20
N ALA A 111 -2.84 10.46 -9.30
CA ALA A 111 -3.32 9.07 -9.28
C ALA A 111 -2.26 8.11 -8.72
N THR A 112 -0.98 8.31 -9.08
CA THR A 112 0.13 7.55 -8.49
C THR A 112 0.20 7.75 -6.98
N LEU A 113 0.09 9.00 -6.51
CA LEU A 113 0.04 9.29 -5.07
C LEU A 113 -1.16 8.61 -4.40
N GLY A 114 -2.36 8.76 -4.97
CA GLY A 114 -3.58 8.12 -4.50
C GLY A 114 -3.46 6.61 -4.41
N ARG A 115 -2.81 5.96 -5.41
CA ARG A 115 -2.51 4.53 -5.37
C ARG A 115 -1.62 4.19 -4.18
N VAL A 116 -0.55 4.93 -3.90
CA VAL A 116 0.30 4.58 -2.75
C VAL A 116 -0.46 4.81 -1.43
N LEU A 117 -1.24 5.88 -1.32
CA LEU A 117 -2.11 6.15 -0.15
C LEU A 117 -3.15 5.04 0.06
N PHE A 118 -3.73 4.49 -1.01
CA PHE A 118 -4.73 3.42 -0.93
C PHE A 118 -4.24 2.17 -0.19
N TYR A 119 -2.93 1.90 -0.25
CA TYR A 119 -2.30 0.77 0.43
C TYR A 119 -1.62 1.16 1.75
N ASP A 120 -1.60 2.44 2.12
CA ASP A 120 -0.92 2.92 3.32
C ASP A 120 -1.76 2.72 4.58
N LYS A 121 -1.27 1.85 5.48
CA LYS A 121 -1.96 1.56 6.74
C LYS A 121 -1.91 2.70 7.75
N ARG A 122 -0.97 3.63 7.58
CA ARG A 122 -0.78 4.77 8.50
C ARG A 122 -1.90 5.78 8.46
N LEU A 123 -2.77 5.68 7.47
CA LEU A 123 -4.02 6.44 7.42
C LEU A 123 -5.03 5.96 8.46
N SER A 124 -4.92 4.72 8.96
CA SER A 124 -5.78 4.24 10.06
C SER A 124 -5.28 4.68 11.42
N ALA A 125 -6.21 4.91 12.35
CA ALA A 125 -5.95 5.37 13.72
C ALA A 125 -4.92 4.54 14.51
N ASN A 126 -4.71 3.26 14.17
CA ASN A 126 -3.75 2.39 14.83
C ASN A 126 -2.71 1.75 13.89
N ASN A 127 -2.57 2.27 12.66
CA ASN A 127 -1.62 1.78 11.66
C ASN A 127 -1.82 0.33 11.19
N THR A 128 -3.02 -0.25 11.33
CA THR A 128 -3.27 -1.67 11.02
C THR A 128 -4.02 -1.93 9.71
N ILE A 129 -4.86 -0.97 9.29
CA ILE A 129 -5.78 -1.09 8.14
C ILE A 129 -5.50 0.01 7.12
N SER A 130 -5.63 -0.32 5.84
CA SER A 130 -5.62 0.61 4.71
C SER A 130 -6.89 0.43 3.88
N CYS A 131 -7.15 1.30 2.90
CA CYS A 131 -8.28 1.14 1.98
C CYS A 131 -8.26 -0.26 1.33
N ALA A 132 -7.08 -0.72 0.92
CA ALA A 132 -6.86 -2.03 0.31
C ALA A 132 -7.15 -3.23 1.22
N SER A 133 -7.24 -3.04 2.55
CA SER A 133 -7.56 -4.14 3.46
C SER A 133 -9.01 -4.61 3.28
N CYS A 134 -9.92 -3.68 2.98
CA CYS A 134 -11.33 -3.97 2.72
C CYS A 134 -11.65 -3.92 1.21
N HIS A 135 -10.91 -3.16 0.40
CA HIS A 135 -11.15 -3.06 -1.04
C HIS A 135 -10.06 -3.81 -1.83
N GLN A 136 -10.15 -5.14 -1.81
CA GLN A 136 -9.11 -6.04 -2.30
C GLN A 136 -9.16 -6.17 -3.83
N GLN A 137 -8.05 -5.87 -4.51
CA GLN A 137 -7.99 -5.78 -5.97
C GLN A 137 -8.36 -7.11 -6.65
N GLU A 138 -7.91 -8.24 -6.11
CA GLU A 138 -8.23 -9.60 -6.56
C GLU A 138 -9.73 -9.95 -6.47
N HIS A 139 -10.49 -9.19 -5.69
CA HIS A 139 -11.93 -9.34 -5.51
C HIS A 139 -12.71 -8.16 -6.10
N GLY A 140 -12.19 -7.54 -7.16
CA GLY A 140 -12.84 -6.42 -7.83
C GLY A 140 -12.89 -5.15 -6.97
N PHE A 141 -11.89 -4.99 -6.09
CA PHE A 141 -11.81 -3.93 -5.09
C PHE A 141 -12.96 -3.97 -4.06
N SER A 142 -13.38 -5.16 -3.67
CA SER A 142 -14.36 -5.44 -2.60
C SER A 142 -13.74 -6.38 -1.57
N ASP A 143 -14.45 -6.62 -0.47
CA ASP A 143 -14.11 -7.63 0.53
C ASP A 143 -14.88 -8.92 0.22
N PRO A 144 -14.22 -10.09 0.14
CA PRO A 144 -14.93 -11.36 -0.02
C PRO A 144 -15.77 -11.76 1.20
N ARG A 145 -15.61 -11.09 2.35
CA ARG A 145 -16.40 -11.33 3.56
C ARG A 145 -17.77 -10.66 3.48
N GLN A 146 -18.77 -11.24 4.15
CA GLN A 146 -20.08 -10.61 4.31
C GLN A 146 -20.00 -9.27 5.06
N PHE A 147 -19.11 -9.18 6.05
CA PHE A 147 -18.83 -7.97 6.81
C PHE A 147 -17.31 -7.77 6.86
N SER A 148 -16.87 -6.55 6.58
CA SER A 148 -15.44 -6.22 6.61
C SER A 148 -14.92 -6.16 8.03
N ILE A 149 -13.60 -6.28 8.21
CA ILE A 149 -12.96 -6.16 9.52
C ILE A 149 -12.35 -4.76 9.67
N GLY A 150 -12.82 -4.01 10.65
CA GLY A 150 -12.33 -2.67 10.96
C GLY A 150 -10.98 -2.68 11.69
N PHE A 151 -10.42 -1.49 11.92
CA PHE A 151 -9.12 -1.34 12.59
C PHE A 151 -9.10 -1.84 14.04
N ARG A 152 -10.26 -2.00 14.68
CA ARG A 152 -10.41 -2.59 16.02
C ARG A 152 -10.47 -4.13 16.02
N GLY A 153 -10.41 -4.76 14.84
CA GLY A 153 -10.56 -6.21 14.69
C GLY A 153 -12.01 -6.71 14.76
N GLU A 154 -12.97 -5.80 14.83
CA GLU A 154 -14.41 -6.10 14.87
C GLU A 154 -15.01 -6.06 13.46
N GLU A 155 -16.11 -6.78 13.25
CA GLU A 155 -16.89 -6.71 12.01
C GLU A 155 -17.58 -5.34 11.87
N THR A 156 -17.61 -4.82 10.65
CA THR A 156 -18.37 -3.63 10.28
C THR A 156 -19.83 -3.98 10.00
N ASP A 157 -20.73 -3.00 10.05
CA ASP A 157 -22.17 -3.23 9.82
C ASP A 157 -22.51 -3.67 8.37
N ARG A 158 -21.58 -3.49 7.43
CA ARG A 158 -21.76 -3.78 5.99
C ARG A 158 -20.48 -4.30 5.35
N ASN A 159 -20.63 -5.04 4.26
CA ASN A 159 -19.56 -5.36 3.31
C ASN A 159 -19.00 -4.07 2.65
N SER A 160 -17.72 -4.08 2.28
CA SER A 160 -17.13 -3.02 1.46
C SER A 160 -17.60 -3.13 0.00
N MET A 161 -18.22 -2.07 -0.52
CA MET A 161 -18.62 -2.04 -1.93
C MET A 161 -17.41 -2.19 -2.85
N GLY A 162 -17.60 -2.87 -3.99
CA GLY A 162 -16.60 -2.89 -5.05
C GLY A 162 -16.35 -1.48 -5.61
N LEU A 163 -15.08 -1.14 -5.82
CA LEU A 163 -14.68 0.16 -6.41
C LEU A 163 -14.47 0.10 -7.93
N THR A 164 -14.58 -1.09 -8.52
CA THR A 164 -14.46 -1.23 -9.98
C THR A 164 -15.50 -0.36 -10.69
N ASN A 165 -15.05 0.45 -11.64
CA ASN A 165 -15.89 1.40 -12.40
C ASN A 165 -16.58 2.49 -11.56
N ALA A 166 -16.10 2.80 -10.34
CA ALA A 166 -16.63 3.90 -9.51
C ALA A 166 -16.69 5.25 -10.26
N LYS A 167 -15.72 5.50 -11.16
CA LYS A 167 -15.66 6.65 -12.07
C LYS A 167 -16.89 6.80 -12.99
N TYR A 168 -17.54 5.68 -13.33
CA TYR A 168 -18.68 5.63 -14.25
C TYR A 168 -19.96 5.19 -13.53
N TYR A 169 -20.02 5.35 -12.21
CA TYR A 169 -21.16 4.91 -11.43
C TYR A 169 -22.39 5.79 -11.70
N GLU A 170 -23.37 5.25 -12.42
CA GLU A 170 -24.52 5.98 -12.96
C GLU A 170 -25.35 6.74 -11.92
N ARG A 171 -25.42 6.23 -10.68
CA ARG A 171 -26.16 6.93 -9.61
C ARG A 171 -25.44 8.18 -9.10
N GLY A 172 -24.12 8.27 -9.28
CA GLY A 172 -23.31 9.39 -8.78
C GLY A 172 -23.22 9.51 -7.25
N HIS A 173 -23.83 8.61 -6.48
CA HIS A 173 -23.80 8.60 -5.02
C HIS A 173 -23.05 7.37 -4.49
N PHE A 174 -22.41 7.49 -3.34
CA PHE A 174 -21.52 6.49 -2.78
C PHE A 174 -21.96 6.05 -1.39
N PHE A 175 -21.39 4.94 -0.92
CA PHE A 175 -21.92 4.03 0.12
C PHE A 175 -23.21 3.30 -0.26
N TRP A 176 -23.46 2.19 0.46
CA TRP A 176 -24.67 1.38 0.31
C TRP A 176 -25.96 2.15 0.62
N ASP A 177 -25.88 3.21 1.43
CA ASP A 177 -26.99 4.12 1.75
C ASP A 177 -26.97 5.41 0.92
N GLU A 178 -26.10 5.51 -0.09
CA GLU A 178 -26.00 6.64 -1.01
C GLU A 178 -25.75 8.00 -0.32
N ARG A 179 -25.24 7.99 0.92
CA ARG A 179 -25.11 9.20 1.74
C ARG A 179 -24.03 10.18 1.28
N SER A 180 -23.07 9.71 0.48
CA SER A 180 -22.01 10.56 -0.05
C SER A 180 -22.28 10.89 -1.52
N GLN A 181 -22.07 12.14 -1.91
CA GLN A 181 -22.36 12.65 -3.25
C GLN A 181 -21.19 12.50 -4.22
N THR A 182 -19.98 12.26 -3.73
CA THR A 182 -18.78 12.11 -4.56
C THR A 182 -17.83 11.08 -3.96
N LEU A 183 -16.91 10.55 -4.78
CA LEU A 183 -15.88 9.64 -4.28
C LEU A 183 -14.92 10.38 -3.34
N GLU A 184 -14.66 11.66 -3.62
CA GLU A 184 -13.81 12.54 -2.82
C GLU A 184 -14.37 12.73 -1.41
N GLU A 185 -15.69 12.89 -1.26
CA GLU A 185 -16.35 12.94 0.04
C GLU A 185 -16.33 11.55 0.71
N GLN A 186 -16.62 10.48 -0.04
CA GLN A 186 -16.65 9.11 0.49
C GLN A 186 -15.32 8.71 1.15
N VAL A 187 -14.19 9.09 0.55
CA VAL A 187 -12.83 8.72 1.01
C VAL A 187 -12.48 9.34 2.36
N LEU A 188 -13.14 10.42 2.78
CA LEU A 188 -12.84 11.11 4.04
C LEU A 188 -13.49 10.46 5.26
N GLU A 189 -14.49 9.60 5.07
CA GLU A 189 -15.22 8.96 6.17
C GLU A 189 -14.47 7.79 6.86
N PRO A 190 -13.70 6.93 6.14
CA PRO A 190 -13.01 5.80 6.77
C PRO A 190 -11.68 6.15 7.45
N ILE A 191 -11.14 7.36 7.24
CA ILE A 191 -9.80 7.79 7.70
C ILE A 191 -9.82 8.38 9.11
#